data_AF-A0A1V5WP80-F1
#
_entry.id   AF-A0A1V5WP80-F1
#
_cell.length_a   1.000
_cell.length_b   1.000
_cell.length_c   1.000
_cell.angle_alpha   90.00
_cell.angle_beta   90.00
_cell.angle_gamma   90.00
#
_symmetry.space_group_name_H-M   'P 1'
#
loop_
_entity.id
_entity.type
_entity.pdbx_description
1 polymer ?
#
loop_
_entity_poly.entity_id
_entity_poly.type
_entity_poly.pdbx_seq_one_letter_code
_entity_poly.pdbx_strand_id
1 'polypeptide(L)'
;MYTSLFKKDDVRITTPFSSSHKGVDLSRGVVRQPIYLPNRAVSGTVWKILSGYTKDGVEYKDAPIIYIKHKDGSGSRYIHSYPKDVKVKVGDTVVAGQQICCTGNSGHSHADHLHFEWLTKWDDLNTRVDPAPYVMNDKEATFKVGDVIVFTGVQNIRKGSGTSYKTTGETKVGDVYEIEDGPRFSDGYTWYDLKGSDWVADVGKFKKYEKPETPPVTPPSAPNCEEYIKRIETLEEENRGLVEALGASQGQVKLLGERVEFLEATLKSRDDEIRETDIELDRVKEERDRFEAEKNELLMNGTVKSASIGELIAELWRRITKAFHRTA
;
A
#
# COMPACT_ATOMS: atom_id res chain seq x y z
N MET A 1 -12.67 -9.49 25.15
CA MET A 1 -11.85 -9.88 26.31
C MET A 1 -10.66 -10.62 25.76
N TYR A 2 -9.48 -10.02 25.84
CA TYR A 2 -8.24 -10.56 25.36
C TYR A 2 -7.52 -11.30 26.48
N THR A 3 -7.16 -12.54 26.21
CA THR A 3 -6.31 -13.36 27.07
C THR A 3 -5.23 -14.00 26.22
N SER A 4 -4.01 -14.10 26.74
CA SER A 4 -2.91 -14.75 26.03
C SER A 4 -3.05 -16.27 25.97
N LEU A 5 -4.03 -16.86 26.65
CA LEU A 5 -4.37 -18.27 26.55
C LEU A 5 -4.91 -18.63 25.16
N PHE A 6 -5.47 -17.66 24.42
CA PHE A 6 -5.99 -17.81 23.07
C PHE A 6 -5.32 -16.80 22.13
N LYS A 7 -5.21 -17.13 20.84
CA LYS A 7 -4.73 -16.18 19.81
C LYS A 7 -5.83 -15.29 19.23
N LYS A 8 -7.02 -15.28 19.84
CA LYS A 8 -8.22 -14.59 19.37
C LYS A 8 -8.84 -13.80 20.52
N ASP A 9 -9.54 -12.72 20.18
CA ASP A 9 -9.99 -11.64 21.06
C ASP A 9 -11.49 -11.71 21.45
N ASP A 10 -12.21 -12.65 20.86
CA ASP A 10 -13.63 -12.97 21.08
C ASP A 10 -13.86 -14.01 22.21
N VAL A 11 -12.86 -14.25 23.05
CA VAL A 11 -12.96 -15.15 24.21
C VAL A 11 -13.89 -14.56 25.27
N ARG A 12 -14.67 -15.44 25.91
CA ARG A 12 -15.56 -15.09 27.02
C ARG A 12 -15.19 -15.89 28.26
N ILE A 13 -15.20 -15.24 29.42
CA ILE A 13 -15.31 -15.95 30.70
C ILE A 13 -16.75 -16.48 30.80
N THR A 14 -16.91 -17.79 30.78
CA THR A 14 -18.21 -18.43 30.99
C THR A 14 -18.51 -18.62 32.47
N THR A 15 -17.47 -18.85 33.27
CA THR A 15 -17.56 -18.96 34.74
C THR A 15 -16.36 -18.27 35.38
N PRO A 16 -16.55 -17.24 36.23
CA PRO A 16 -15.45 -16.56 36.90
C PRO A 16 -14.89 -17.39 38.06
N PHE A 17 -13.72 -16.99 38.56
CA PHE A 17 -13.17 -17.52 39.80
C PHE A 17 -14.03 -17.16 41.00
N SER A 18 -14.20 -18.10 41.94
CA SER A 18 -14.89 -17.88 43.21
C SER A 18 -14.45 -18.88 44.29
N SER A 19 -15.06 -18.81 45.47
CA SER A 19 -14.79 -19.76 46.56
C SER A 19 -15.18 -21.20 46.20
N SER A 20 -16.24 -21.40 45.41
CA SER A 20 -16.71 -22.71 44.93
C SER A 20 -16.13 -23.09 43.55
N HIS A 21 -15.63 -22.11 42.79
CA HIS A 21 -15.04 -22.32 41.47
C HIS A 21 -13.57 -21.89 41.44
N LYS A 22 -12.65 -22.85 41.60
CA LYS A 22 -11.22 -22.59 41.86
C LYS A 22 -10.37 -22.36 40.60
N GLY A 23 -11.00 -21.86 39.55
CA GLY A 23 -10.40 -21.53 38.27
C GLY A 23 -11.27 -20.54 37.52
N VAL A 24 -10.93 -20.30 36.26
CA VAL A 24 -11.74 -19.54 35.32
C VAL A 24 -12.08 -20.43 34.14
N ASP A 25 -13.36 -20.44 33.76
CA ASP A 25 -13.82 -21.13 32.56
C ASP A 25 -13.83 -20.16 31.40
N LEU A 26 -13.18 -20.53 30.30
CA LEU A 26 -13.10 -19.73 29.08
C LEU A 26 -13.59 -20.52 27.87
N SER A 27 -14.42 -19.87 27.05
CA SER A 27 -14.83 -20.42 25.77
C SER A 27 -15.03 -19.33 24.73
N ARG A 28 -14.89 -19.73 23.46
CA ARG A 28 -15.22 -18.92 22.28
C ARG A 28 -16.53 -19.38 21.61
N GLY A 29 -17.16 -20.42 22.14
CA GLY A 29 -18.27 -21.11 21.45
C GLY A 29 -17.83 -21.92 20.23
N VAL A 30 -16.52 -22.09 20.02
CA VAL A 30 -15.94 -22.95 18.99
C VAL A 30 -15.21 -24.09 19.68
N VAL A 31 -15.39 -25.32 19.20
CA VAL A 31 -14.82 -26.52 19.81
C VAL A 31 -13.32 -26.68 19.53
N ARG A 32 -12.61 -27.39 20.41
CA ARG A 32 -11.20 -27.83 20.22
C ARG A 32 -10.22 -26.71 19.82
N GLN A 33 -10.35 -25.55 20.45
CA GLN A 33 -9.51 -24.38 20.19
C GLN A 33 -8.12 -24.51 20.81
N PRO A 34 -7.05 -24.11 20.13
CA PRO A 34 -5.70 -24.20 20.68
C PRO A 34 -5.53 -23.30 21.90
N ILE A 35 -4.91 -23.84 22.95
CA ILE A 35 -4.62 -23.15 24.21
C ILE A 35 -3.11 -23.03 24.40
N TYR A 36 -2.66 -21.84 24.79
CA TYR A 36 -1.25 -21.46 24.88
C TYR A 36 -0.83 -21.14 26.32
N LEU A 37 0.46 -21.26 26.62
CA LEU A 37 1.02 -20.74 27.87
C LEU A 37 0.85 -19.21 27.88
N PRO A 38 0.28 -18.61 28.94
CA PRO A 38 -0.01 -17.19 28.96
C PRO A 38 1.28 -16.35 28.90
N ASN A 39 1.20 -15.17 28.29
CA ASN A 39 2.32 -14.26 28.08
C ASN A 39 2.97 -13.74 29.37
N ARG A 40 2.21 -13.63 30.46
CA ARG A 40 2.72 -13.21 31.77
C ARG A 40 3.30 -14.37 32.60
N ALA A 41 3.14 -15.61 32.16
CA ALA A 41 3.79 -16.73 32.83
C ALA A 41 5.28 -16.73 32.48
N VAL A 42 6.13 -16.85 33.50
CA VAL A 42 7.52 -17.23 33.27
C VAL A 42 7.57 -18.66 32.71
N SER A 43 8.61 -18.94 31.92
CA SER A 43 8.84 -20.30 31.39
C SER A 43 8.79 -21.34 32.50
N GLY A 44 8.36 -22.54 32.17
CA GLY A 44 8.17 -23.61 33.14
C GLY A 44 8.50 -24.99 32.59
N THR A 45 8.21 -26.00 33.38
CA THR A 45 8.31 -27.40 33.00
C THR A 45 6.97 -28.07 33.20
N VAL A 46 6.56 -28.94 32.27
CA VAL A 46 5.40 -29.80 32.44
C VAL A 46 5.72 -30.80 33.54
N TRP A 47 5.21 -30.55 34.74
CA TRP A 47 5.54 -31.35 35.91
C TRP A 47 4.77 -32.67 35.92
N LYS A 48 3.48 -32.62 35.58
CA LYS A 48 2.59 -33.77 35.70
C LYS A 48 1.44 -33.66 34.70
N ILE A 49 1.01 -34.78 34.15
CA ILE A 49 -0.24 -34.89 33.41
C ILE A 49 -1.02 -36.04 34.05
N LEU A 50 -2.16 -35.74 34.66
CA LEU A 50 -3.10 -36.79 35.08
C LEU A 50 -3.90 -37.25 33.86
N SER A 51 -4.21 -38.54 33.76
CA SER A 51 -5.05 -39.11 32.69
C SER A 51 -6.56 -39.06 33.00
N GLY A 52 -6.93 -38.79 34.25
CA GLY A 52 -8.30 -38.73 34.73
C GLY A 52 -8.36 -38.24 36.17
N TYR A 53 -9.58 -38.06 36.69
CA TYR A 53 -9.82 -37.62 38.07
C TYR A 53 -11.18 -38.10 38.58
N THR A 54 -11.36 -38.12 39.90
CA THR A 54 -12.67 -38.37 40.52
C THR A 54 -13.27 -37.07 41.00
N LYS A 55 -14.57 -36.86 40.72
CA LYS A 55 -15.35 -35.74 41.24
C LYS A 55 -16.74 -36.23 41.61
N ASP A 56 -17.22 -35.84 42.78
CA ASP A 56 -18.55 -36.22 43.30
C ASP A 56 -18.80 -37.74 43.28
N GLY A 57 -17.76 -38.53 43.57
CA GLY A 57 -17.81 -40.00 43.59
C GLY A 57 -17.77 -40.66 42.21
N VAL A 58 -17.71 -39.89 41.13
CA VAL A 58 -17.63 -40.40 39.74
C VAL A 58 -16.20 -40.31 39.23
N GLU A 59 -15.69 -41.42 38.70
CA GLU A 59 -14.39 -41.49 38.03
C GLU A 59 -14.51 -41.06 36.57
N TYR A 60 -13.75 -40.03 36.18
CA TYR A 60 -13.64 -39.55 34.81
C TYR A 60 -12.31 -40.00 34.22
N LYS A 61 -12.34 -41.05 33.41
CA LYS A 61 -11.21 -41.51 32.60
C LYS A 61 -11.06 -40.64 31.34
N ASP A 62 -9.86 -40.64 30.75
CA ASP A 62 -9.55 -39.87 29.53
C ASP A 62 -9.82 -38.36 29.67
N ALA A 63 -9.67 -37.83 30.88
CA ALA A 63 -9.92 -36.44 31.24
C ALA A 63 -8.64 -35.79 31.78
N PRO A 64 -7.70 -35.40 30.89
CA PRO A 64 -6.39 -34.97 31.31
C PRO A 64 -6.40 -33.68 32.11
N ILE A 65 -5.51 -33.62 33.10
CA ILE A 65 -5.17 -32.39 33.83
C ILE A 65 -3.68 -32.17 33.67
N ILE A 66 -3.32 -31.12 32.94
CA ILE A 66 -1.93 -30.76 32.66
C ILE A 66 -1.47 -29.79 33.73
N TYR A 67 -0.39 -30.11 34.44
CA TYR A 67 0.25 -29.25 35.44
C TYR A 67 1.55 -28.69 34.88
N ILE A 68 1.69 -27.37 34.94
CA ILE A 68 2.93 -26.66 34.61
C ILE A 68 3.48 -26.07 35.89
N LYS A 69 4.76 -26.36 36.17
CA LYS A 69 5.55 -25.71 37.21
C LYS A 69 6.32 -24.55 36.57
N HIS A 70 6.00 -23.32 36.94
CA HIS A 70 6.70 -22.13 36.49
C HIS A 70 8.02 -21.96 37.26
N LYS A 71 9.02 -21.32 36.65
CA LYS A 71 10.34 -21.09 37.26
C LYS A 71 10.29 -20.24 38.54
N ASP A 72 9.30 -19.37 38.68
CA ASP A 72 9.08 -18.55 39.88
C ASP A 72 8.46 -19.32 41.06
N GLY A 73 8.17 -20.61 40.88
CA GLY A 73 7.55 -21.47 41.90
C GLY A 73 6.01 -21.50 41.86
N SER A 74 5.38 -20.67 41.02
CA SER A 74 3.95 -20.74 40.76
C SER A 74 3.60 -21.94 39.85
N GLY A 75 2.31 -22.28 39.76
CA GLY A 75 1.84 -23.33 38.86
C GLY A 75 0.57 -22.96 38.11
N SER A 76 0.33 -23.63 36.99
CA SER A 76 -0.94 -23.53 36.26
C SER A 76 -1.49 -24.91 35.90
N ARG A 77 -2.81 -25.00 35.79
CA ARG A 77 -3.53 -26.21 35.40
C ARG A 77 -4.45 -25.95 34.21
N TYR A 78 -4.46 -26.92 33.28
CA TYR A 78 -5.31 -26.93 32.10
C TYR A 78 -6.20 -28.17 32.15
N ILE A 79 -7.51 -27.97 32.15
CA ILE A 79 -8.52 -29.01 32.38
C ILE A 79 -9.55 -29.01 31.24
N HIS A 80 -10.18 -30.17 31.02
CA HIS A 80 -11.22 -30.47 30.01
C HIS A 80 -10.72 -30.69 28.57
N SER A 81 -9.41 -30.60 28.29
CA SER A 81 -8.83 -31.02 27.00
C SER A 81 -9.08 -32.51 26.73
N TYR A 82 -9.14 -32.93 25.47
CA TYR A 82 -9.09 -34.35 25.12
C TYR A 82 -7.65 -34.89 25.17
N PRO A 83 -7.43 -36.19 25.45
CA PRO A 83 -6.08 -36.79 25.45
C PRO A 83 -5.31 -36.56 24.15
N LYS A 84 -5.98 -36.72 23.00
CA LYS A 84 -5.40 -36.50 21.65
C LYS A 84 -5.00 -35.04 21.36
N ASP A 85 -5.52 -34.11 22.15
CA ASP A 85 -5.32 -32.68 21.95
C ASP A 85 -4.28 -32.08 22.90
N VAL A 86 -3.75 -32.86 23.84
CA VAL A 86 -2.57 -32.51 24.63
C VAL A 86 -1.34 -32.43 23.70
N LYS A 87 -0.64 -31.30 23.69
CA LYS A 87 0.50 -31.03 22.78
C LYS A 87 1.86 -31.12 23.45
N VAL A 88 1.88 -31.33 24.77
CA VAL A 88 3.09 -31.40 25.58
C VAL A 88 3.20 -32.74 26.31
N LYS A 89 4.39 -33.07 26.79
CA LYS A 89 4.71 -34.27 27.56
C LYS A 89 5.32 -33.89 28.91
N VAL A 90 5.22 -34.79 29.89
CA VAL A 90 5.89 -34.61 31.18
C VAL A 90 7.40 -34.46 30.96
N GLY A 91 8.00 -33.43 31.57
CA GLY A 91 9.40 -33.06 31.41
C GLY A 91 9.67 -31.99 30.36
N ASP A 92 8.71 -31.68 29.48
CA ASP A 92 8.90 -30.63 28.48
C ASP A 92 9.11 -29.26 29.15
N THR A 93 10.09 -28.50 28.65
CA THR A 93 10.19 -27.07 28.96
C THR A 93 9.19 -26.31 28.09
N VAL A 94 8.44 -25.40 28.69
CA VAL A 94 7.43 -24.59 28.03
C VAL A 94 7.74 -23.11 28.19
N VAL A 95 7.53 -22.34 27.14
CA VAL A 95 7.71 -20.88 27.12
C VAL A 95 6.40 -20.17 26.78
N ALA A 96 6.30 -18.89 27.13
CA ALA A 96 5.13 -18.07 26.85
C ALA A 96 4.75 -18.14 25.37
N GLY A 97 3.46 -18.30 25.07
CA GLY A 97 2.93 -18.43 23.71
C GLY A 97 3.10 -19.83 23.08
N GLN A 98 3.74 -20.78 23.75
CA GLN A 98 3.78 -22.18 23.30
C GLN A 98 2.42 -22.84 23.48
N GLN A 99 1.97 -23.61 22.49
CA GLN A 99 0.72 -24.35 22.59
C GLN A 99 0.86 -25.51 23.58
N ILE A 100 -0.09 -25.61 24.51
CA ILE A 100 -0.13 -26.64 25.56
C ILE A 100 -1.13 -27.74 25.20
N CYS A 101 -2.34 -27.35 24.81
CA CYS A 101 -3.41 -28.29 24.46
C CYS A 101 -4.44 -27.63 23.53
N CYS A 102 -5.63 -28.22 23.45
CA CYS A 102 -6.82 -27.52 22.99
C CYS A 102 -7.89 -27.48 24.10
N THR A 103 -8.92 -26.65 23.95
CA THR A 103 -10.16 -26.79 24.70
C THR A 103 -10.79 -28.15 24.43
N GLY A 104 -11.70 -28.55 25.30
CA GLY A 104 -12.46 -29.78 25.12
C GLY A 104 -13.63 -29.84 26.06
N ASN A 105 -14.24 -31.02 26.14
CA ASN A 105 -15.37 -31.32 27.00
C ASN A 105 -15.15 -32.64 27.76
N SER A 106 -13.89 -32.96 28.10
CA SER A 106 -13.57 -34.20 28.82
C SER A 106 -13.83 -34.06 30.33
N GLY A 107 -14.20 -35.17 30.97
CA GLY A 107 -14.47 -35.20 32.41
C GLY A 107 -15.79 -34.55 32.83
N HIS A 108 -15.83 -33.97 34.02
CA HIS A 108 -17.00 -33.28 34.58
C HIS A 108 -17.18 -31.91 33.91
N SER A 109 -17.74 -31.89 32.71
CA SER A 109 -17.94 -30.69 31.90
C SER A 109 -19.29 -30.74 31.17
N HIS A 110 -19.90 -29.57 30.97
CA HIS A 110 -21.22 -29.44 30.31
C HIS A 110 -21.11 -29.06 28.81
N ALA A 111 -20.04 -28.38 28.41
CA ALA A 111 -19.80 -27.94 27.03
C ALA A 111 -18.29 -27.71 26.78
N ASP A 112 -17.88 -27.50 25.53
CA ASP A 112 -16.47 -27.28 25.19
C ASP A 112 -15.95 -25.94 25.74
N HIS A 113 -14.95 -26.02 26.63
CA HIS A 113 -14.28 -24.88 27.24
C HIS A 113 -12.89 -25.26 27.77
N LEU A 114 -12.17 -24.27 28.29
CA LEU A 114 -10.99 -24.45 29.12
C LEU A 114 -11.37 -24.10 30.56
N HIS A 115 -11.17 -25.02 31.52
CA HIS A 115 -11.06 -24.67 32.94
C HIS A 115 -9.57 -24.45 33.26
N PHE A 116 -9.21 -23.22 33.60
CA PHE A 116 -7.83 -22.81 33.87
C PHE A 116 -7.66 -22.43 35.34
N GLU A 117 -6.61 -22.92 35.99
CA GLU A 117 -6.29 -22.55 37.37
C GLU A 117 -4.87 -21.99 37.47
N TRP A 118 -4.70 -21.05 38.40
CA TRP A 118 -3.40 -20.51 38.80
C TRP A 118 -3.13 -20.80 40.27
N LEU A 119 -1.91 -21.23 40.59
CA LEU A 119 -1.46 -21.59 41.93
C LEU A 119 -0.26 -20.73 42.30
N THR A 120 -0.25 -20.11 43.49
CA THR A 120 0.95 -19.39 43.95
C THR A 120 2.08 -20.34 44.35
N LYS A 121 1.78 -21.62 44.60
CA LYS A 121 2.76 -22.69 44.76
C LYS A 121 2.38 -23.90 43.89
N TRP A 122 3.28 -24.29 43.00
CA TRP A 122 3.02 -25.26 41.92
C TRP A 122 2.49 -26.64 42.37
N ASP A 123 2.78 -27.08 43.60
CA ASP A 123 2.45 -28.39 44.15
C ASP A 123 1.32 -28.37 45.18
N ASP A 124 0.69 -27.22 45.45
CA ASP A 124 -0.32 -27.09 46.50
C ASP A 124 -1.63 -26.49 45.98
N LEU A 125 -2.64 -27.33 45.79
CA LEU A 125 -3.97 -26.90 45.36
C LEU A 125 -4.64 -25.92 46.34
N ASN A 126 -4.22 -25.81 47.61
CA ASN A 126 -4.80 -24.81 48.52
C ASN A 126 -4.39 -23.39 48.17
N THR A 127 -3.38 -23.23 47.31
CA THR A 127 -2.85 -21.93 46.86
C THR A 127 -3.51 -21.40 45.57
N ARG A 128 -4.64 -21.99 45.16
CA ARG A 128 -5.39 -21.52 43.98
C ARG A 128 -5.92 -20.11 44.22
N VAL A 129 -5.60 -19.22 43.29
CA VAL A 129 -6.01 -17.82 43.28
C VAL A 129 -6.73 -17.48 41.99
N ASP A 130 -7.36 -16.31 41.93
CA ASP A 130 -7.96 -15.81 40.70
C ASP A 130 -6.90 -15.76 39.58
N PRO A 131 -7.09 -16.52 38.48
CA PRO A 131 -6.13 -16.52 37.38
C PRO A 131 -6.16 -15.24 36.54
N ALA A 132 -7.23 -14.45 36.61
CA ALA A 132 -7.46 -13.32 35.72
C ALA A 132 -6.27 -12.32 35.67
N PRO A 133 -5.62 -11.93 36.78
CA PRO A 133 -4.46 -11.05 36.75
C PRO A 133 -3.26 -11.61 35.98
N TYR A 134 -3.15 -12.92 35.81
CA TYR A 134 -2.02 -13.58 35.14
C TYR A 134 -2.29 -13.86 33.66
N VAL A 135 -3.57 -13.92 33.25
CA VAL A 135 -3.93 -14.39 31.90
C VAL A 135 -4.78 -13.42 31.10
N MET A 136 -5.47 -12.49 31.76
CA MET A 136 -6.32 -11.49 31.09
C MET A 136 -5.48 -10.27 30.74
N ASN A 137 -5.42 -10.01 29.44
CA ASN A 137 -4.73 -8.87 28.85
C ASN A 137 -5.69 -7.70 28.56
N ASP A 138 -6.94 -7.76 29.01
CA ASP A 138 -7.93 -6.67 28.92
C ASP A 138 -7.51 -5.38 29.64
N LYS A 139 -6.46 -5.44 30.44
CA LYS A 139 -5.81 -4.28 31.06
C LYS A 139 -4.44 -3.95 30.47
N GLU A 140 -4.05 -4.58 29.36
CA GLU A 140 -2.83 -4.23 28.62
C GLU A 140 -3.17 -3.75 27.20
N ALA A 141 -3.51 -2.47 27.10
CA ALA A 141 -2.58 -1.66 26.35
C ALA A 141 -1.49 -1.25 27.34
N THR A 142 -0.42 -2.04 27.50
CA THR A 142 0.77 -1.53 28.19
C THR A 142 1.39 -0.50 27.27
N PHE A 143 1.11 0.76 27.57
CA PHE A 143 1.80 1.87 26.96
C PHE A 143 3.21 1.96 27.53
N LYS A 144 4.17 2.36 26.71
CA LYS A 144 5.57 2.58 27.11
C LYS A 144 5.98 4.01 26.78
N VAL A 145 7.08 4.48 27.38
CA VAL A 145 7.74 5.73 26.99
C VAL A 145 7.94 5.76 25.47
N GLY A 146 7.56 6.88 24.85
CA GLY A 146 7.57 7.09 23.41
C GLY A 146 6.34 6.59 22.66
N ASP A 147 5.41 5.86 23.29
CA ASP A 147 4.11 5.61 22.67
C ASP A 147 3.33 6.93 22.56
N VAL A 148 2.66 7.12 21.42
CA VAL A 148 1.68 8.20 21.25
C VAL A 148 0.30 7.63 21.58
N ILE A 149 -0.47 8.33 22.39
CA ILE A 149 -1.81 7.95 22.82
C ILE A 149 -2.83 9.01 22.43
N VAL A 150 -4.06 8.57 22.17
CA VAL A 150 -5.20 9.43 21.92
C VAL A 150 -6.28 9.18 22.96
N PHE A 151 -6.77 10.26 23.57
CA PHE A 151 -7.82 10.19 24.57
C PHE A 151 -9.19 9.96 23.93
N THR A 152 -9.91 8.98 24.44
CA THR A 152 -11.28 8.61 24.04
C THR A 152 -12.32 9.08 25.06
N GLY A 153 -11.88 9.65 26.19
CA GLY A 153 -12.73 10.21 27.22
C GLY A 153 -12.02 11.26 28.06
N VAL A 154 -12.81 12.05 28.79
CA VAL A 154 -12.31 13.08 29.72
C VAL A 154 -11.84 12.44 31.03
N GLN A 155 -10.66 12.82 31.49
CA GLN A 155 -10.10 12.45 32.79
C GLN A 155 -9.16 13.53 33.35
N ASN A 156 -8.92 13.48 34.66
CA ASN A 156 -7.99 14.40 35.31
C ASN A 156 -6.54 14.16 34.87
N ILE A 157 -5.83 15.26 34.65
CA ILE A 157 -4.37 15.34 34.57
C ILE A 157 -3.87 15.88 35.92
N ARG A 158 -2.82 15.28 36.48
CA ARG A 158 -2.34 15.57 37.84
C ARG A 158 -0.84 15.83 37.86
N LYS A 159 -0.39 16.62 38.83
CA LYS A 159 1.03 16.99 39.00
C LYS A 159 1.97 15.81 39.30
N GLY A 160 1.45 14.62 39.60
CA GLY A 160 2.25 13.44 39.90
C GLY A 160 1.45 12.15 39.79
N SER A 161 2.16 11.02 39.88
CA SER A 161 1.63 9.66 39.77
C SER A 161 0.89 9.23 41.03
N GLY A 162 -0.31 9.78 41.25
CA GLY A 162 -1.18 9.44 42.37
C GLY A 162 -2.40 10.36 42.49
N THR A 163 -3.45 9.83 43.12
CA THR A 163 -4.73 10.51 43.33
C THR A 163 -4.65 11.66 44.34
N SER A 164 -3.62 11.67 45.20
CA SER A 164 -3.35 12.74 46.17
C SER A 164 -2.69 13.98 45.57
N TYR A 165 -2.12 13.89 44.36
CA TYR A 165 -1.50 15.03 43.68
C TYR A 165 -2.54 15.99 43.13
N LYS A 166 -2.20 17.29 43.13
CA LYS A 166 -3.04 18.38 42.61
C LYS A 166 -3.43 18.11 41.15
N THR A 167 -4.71 18.24 40.85
CA THR A 167 -5.22 18.27 39.47
C THR A 167 -4.71 19.53 38.76
N THR A 168 -4.02 19.36 37.64
CA THR A 168 -3.47 20.44 36.82
C THR A 168 -4.30 20.72 35.56
N GLY A 169 -5.15 19.78 35.17
CA GLY A 169 -6.10 19.96 34.08
C GLY A 169 -6.99 18.73 33.88
N GLU A 170 -7.70 18.71 32.75
CA GLU A 170 -8.50 17.58 32.30
C GLU A 170 -8.24 17.35 30.80
N THR A 171 -8.28 16.11 30.37
CA THR A 171 -8.14 15.72 28.96
C THR A 171 -9.43 15.99 28.18
N LYS A 172 -9.33 16.13 26.86
CA LYS A 172 -10.46 16.15 25.94
C LYS A 172 -10.42 14.93 25.02
N VAL A 173 -11.60 14.54 24.53
CA VAL A 173 -11.69 13.48 23.52
C VAL A 173 -10.98 13.95 22.25
N GLY A 174 -10.07 13.12 21.75
CA GLY A 174 -9.23 13.43 20.59
C GLY A 174 -7.89 14.08 20.94
N ASP A 175 -7.62 14.43 22.21
CA ASP A 175 -6.30 14.90 22.60
C ASP A 175 -5.26 13.81 22.34
N VAL A 176 -4.10 14.21 21.81
CA VAL A 176 -2.99 13.32 21.47
C VAL A 176 -1.75 13.73 22.25
N TYR A 177 -1.13 12.77 22.94
CA TYR A 177 0.09 12.99 23.72
C TYR A 177 1.09 11.86 23.49
N GLU A 178 2.38 12.19 23.54
CA GLU A 178 3.47 11.21 23.66
C GLU A 178 3.72 10.95 25.15
N ILE A 179 3.98 9.69 25.52
CA ILE A 179 4.34 9.34 26.90
C ILE A 179 5.82 9.64 27.13
N GLU A 180 6.10 10.50 28.11
CA GLU A 180 7.45 10.92 28.50
C GLU A 180 8.02 10.05 29.64
N ASP A 181 7.18 9.59 30.57
CA ASP A 181 7.59 8.74 31.70
C ASP A 181 6.46 7.79 32.16
N GLY A 182 6.82 6.79 32.96
CA GLY A 182 5.97 5.67 33.35
C GLY A 182 6.23 4.42 32.50
N PRO A 183 5.55 3.29 32.80
CA PRO A 183 4.47 3.15 33.77
C PRO A 183 4.93 3.23 35.24
N ARG A 184 4.15 3.93 36.07
CA ARG A 184 4.29 3.90 37.55
C ARG A 184 3.00 3.41 38.19
N PHE A 185 3.08 2.41 39.06
CA PHE A 185 1.90 1.91 39.76
C PHE A 185 1.71 2.63 41.10
N SER A 186 0.54 3.24 41.30
CA SER A 186 0.19 3.97 42.52
C SER A 186 -1.34 4.09 42.68
N ASP A 187 -1.84 4.02 43.91
CA ASP A 187 -3.26 4.15 44.25
C ASP A 187 -4.20 3.24 43.45
N GLY A 188 -3.72 2.06 43.03
CA GLY A 188 -4.49 1.10 42.25
C GLY A 188 -4.54 1.37 40.74
N TYR A 189 -3.83 2.38 40.26
CA TYR A 189 -3.76 2.74 38.84
C TYR A 189 -2.32 2.69 38.31
N THR A 190 -2.20 2.48 37.00
CA THR A 190 -0.95 2.72 36.27
C THR A 190 -0.94 4.15 35.78
N TRP A 191 0.14 4.88 36.04
CA TRP A 191 0.29 6.29 35.72
C TRP A 191 1.35 6.50 34.64
N TYR A 192 1.09 7.48 33.78
CA TYR A 192 1.96 7.90 32.68
C TYR A 192 2.13 9.41 32.70
N ASP A 193 3.36 9.89 32.53
CA ASP A 193 3.65 11.31 32.33
C ASP A 193 3.51 11.64 30.86
N LEU A 194 2.75 12.70 30.56
CA LEU A 194 2.51 13.13 29.19
C LEU A 194 3.48 14.24 28.84
N LYS A 195 4.18 14.06 27.72
CA LYS A 195 5.17 15.02 27.24
C LYS A 195 4.57 16.42 27.11
N GLY A 196 5.13 17.38 27.84
CA GLY A 196 4.66 18.77 27.85
C GLY A 196 3.36 19.01 28.61
N SER A 197 2.91 18.04 29.42
CA SER A 197 1.75 18.17 30.31
C SER A 197 2.10 17.63 31.72
N ASP A 198 1.26 16.82 32.34
CA ASP A 198 1.58 16.08 33.56
C ASP A 198 0.98 14.66 33.52
N TRP A 199 0.76 14.05 34.69
CA TRP A 199 0.46 12.64 34.86
C TRP A 199 -1.01 12.30 34.67
N VAL A 200 -1.26 11.18 34.01
CA VAL A 200 -2.58 10.58 33.82
C VAL A 200 -2.62 9.15 34.31
N ALA A 201 -3.74 8.76 34.91
CA ALA A 201 -4.01 7.37 35.27
C ALA A 201 -4.63 6.62 34.08
N ASP A 202 -4.22 5.37 33.86
CA ASP A 202 -4.94 4.46 32.98
C ASP A 202 -6.25 4.03 33.63
N VAL A 203 -7.32 4.65 33.15
CA VAL A 203 -8.71 4.32 33.49
C VAL A 203 -9.49 3.86 32.25
N GLY A 204 -8.78 3.42 31.20
CA GLY A 204 -9.38 2.94 29.95
C GLY A 204 -9.96 4.04 29.04
N LYS A 205 -9.55 5.30 29.20
CA LYS A 205 -10.01 6.45 28.40
C LYS A 205 -8.98 6.98 27.42
N PHE A 206 -7.96 6.19 27.09
CA PHE A 206 -7.04 6.45 25.99
C PHE A 206 -6.58 5.14 25.36
N LYS A 207 -6.16 5.22 24.11
CA LYS A 207 -5.62 4.10 23.33
C LYS A 207 -4.40 4.57 22.55
N LYS A 208 -3.64 3.64 21.94
CA LYS A 208 -2.51 4.03 21.10
C LYS A 208 -3.03 4.85 19.93
N TYR A 209 -2.38 5.98 19.68
CA TYR A 209 -2.65 6.81 18.53
C TYR A 209 -2.04 6.12 17.32
N GLU A 210 -2.91 5.51 16.53
CA GLU A 210 -2.60 5.17 15.16
C GLU A 210 -2.83 6.44 14.36
N LYS A 211 -1.76 6.97 13.77
CA LYS A 211 -1.88 8.07 12.80
C LYS A 211 -2.96 7.66 11.80
N PRO A 212 -3.99 8.48 11.54
CA PRO A 212 -4.99 8.13 10.54
C PRO A 212 -4.25 7.76 9.27
N GLU A 213 -4.37 6.49 8.89
CA GLU A 213 -3.93 6.04 7.58
C GLU A 213 -4.68 6.95 6.61
N THR A 214 -3.94 7.75 5.84
CA THR A 214 -4.46 8.23 4.56
C THR A 214 -5.11 7.02 3.92
N PRO A 215 -6.41 7.10 3.55
CA PRO A 215 -7.21 5.93 3.23
C PRO A 215 -6.37 4.99 2.37
N PRO A 216 -6.16 3.74 2.80
CA PRO A 216 -5.41 2.80 2.00
C PRO A 216 -6.08 2.75 0.64
N VAL A 217 -5.31 2.97 -0.42
CA VAL A 217 -5.70 2.43 -1.73
C VAL A 217 -5.90 0.95 -1.44
N THR A 218 -7.15 0.49 -1.42
CA THR A 218 -7.47 -0.92 -1.20
C THR A 218 -6.58 -1.74 -2.13
N PRO A 219 -5.64 -2.56 -1.63
CA PRO A 219 -5.09 -3.61 -2.46
C PRO A 219 -6.30 -4.45 -2.87
N PRO A 220 -6.52 -4.71 -4.17
CA PRO A 220 -7.65 -5.52 -4.58
C PRO A 220 -7.64 -6.82 -3.77
N SER A 221 -8.84 -7.22 -3.30
CA SER A 221 -9.14 -8.61 -2.95
C SER A 221 -8.28 -9.50 -3.83
N ALA A 222 -7.43 -10.36 -3.23
CA ALA A 222 -6.42 -11.17 -3.93
C ALA A 222 -6.82 -11.33 -5.39
N PRO A 223 -6.17 -10.60 -6.32
CA PRO A 223 -6.69 -10.50 -7.64
C PRO A 223 -6.88 -11.89 -8.19
N ASN A 224 -7.83 -12.04 -9.10
CA ASN A 224 -7.71 -13.10 -10.05
C ASN A 224 -6.34 -12.90 -10.75
N CYS A 225 -5.26 -13.46 -10.21
CA CYS A 225 -3.91 -13.23 -10.70
C CYS A 225 -3.84 -13.59 -12.17
N GLU A 226 -4.66 -14.54 -12.60
CA GLU A 226 -4.86 -14.93 -13.98
C GLU A 226 -5.47 -13.81 -14.85
N GLU A 227 -6.40 -13.01 -14.32
CA GLU A 227 -6.98 -11.86 -15.02
C GLU A 227 -5.97 -10.70 -15.12
N TYR A 228 -5.18 -10.45 -14.07
CA TYR A 228 -4.13 -9.44 -14.13
C TYR A 228 -2.96 -9.86 -15.03
N ILE A 229 -2.59 -11.14 -15.05
CA ILE A 229 -1.61 -11.67 -16.00
C ILE A 229 -2.14 -11.51 -17.43
N LYS A 230 -3.38 -11.93 -17.73
CA LYS A 230 -4.00 -11.71 -19.05
C LYS A 230 -4.07 -10.24 -19.44
N ARG A 231 -4.36 -9.35 -18.48
CA ARG A 231 -4.40 -7.91 -18.74
C ARG A 231 -3.01 -7.34 -19.02
N ILE A 232 -1.99 -7.79 -18.30
CA ILE A 232 -0.60 -7.40 -18.56
C ILE A 232 -0.16 -7.87 -19.95
N GLU A 233 -0.40 -9.14 -20.31
CA GLU A 233 -0.09 -9.68 -21.64
C GLU A 233 -0.81 -8.88 -22.74
N THR A 234 -2.10 -8.57 -22.56
CA THR A 234 -2.86 -7.74 -23.51
C THR A 234 -2.27 -6.34 -23.65
N LEU A 235 -1.91 -5.70 -22.54
CA LEU A 235 -1.31 -4.36 -22.54
C LEU A 235 0.08 -4.37 -23.17
N GLU A 236 0.87 -5.43 -22.99
CA GLU A 236 2.17 -5.60 -23.64
C GLU A 236 2.02 -5.77 -25.15
N GLU A 237 1.02 -6.52 -25.62
CA GLU A 237 0.71 -6.63 -27.05
C GLU A 237 0.21 -5.32 -27.65
N GLU A 238 -0.69 -4.61 -26.95
CA GLU A 238 -1.16 -3.28 -27.36
C GLU A 238 0.01 -2.28 -27.44
N ASN A 239 0.90 -2.26 -26.44
CA ASN A 239 2.09 -1.41 -26.45
C ASN A 239 3.04 -1.76 -27.60
N ARG A 240 3.26 -3.05 -27.89
CA ARG A 240 4.05 -3.48 -29.05
C ARG A 240 3.45 -2.94 -30.34
N GLY A 241 2.14 -3.09 -30.52
CA GLY A 241 1.44 -2.56 -31.70
C GLY A 241 1.53 -1.04 -31.82
N LEU A 242 1.40 -0.30 -30.71
CA LEU A 242 1.55 1.16 -30.70
C LEU A 242 2.98 1.60 -31.05
N VAL A 243 4.00 0.88 -30.58
CA VAL A 243 5.41 1.17 -30.91
C VAL A 243 5.66 0.95 -32.41
N GLU A 244 5.15 -0.15 -32.97
CA GLU A 244 5.23 -0.42 -34.41
C GLU A 244 4.50 0.66 -35.24
N ALA A 245 3.29 1.03 -34.84
CA ALA A 245 2.50 2.07 -35.52
C ALA A 245 3.17 3.45 -35.42
N LEU A 246 3.76 3.79 -34.27
CA LEU A 246 4.52 5.01 -34.07
C LEU A 246 5.75 5.03 -34.99
N GLY A 247 6.50 3.92 -35.06
CA GLY A 247 7.64 3.80 -35.96
C GLY A 247 7.25 3.96 -37.43
N ALA A 248 6.13 3.36 -37.85
CA ALA A 248 5.60 3.52 -39.21
C ALA A 248 5.20 4.98 -39.50
N SER A 249 4.53 5.64 -38.56
CA SER A 249 4.13 7.05 -38.70
C SER A 249 5.34 7.98 -38.75
N GLN A 250 6.35 7.75 -37.91
CA GLN A 250 7.61 8.49 -37.94
C GLN A 250 8.33 8.30 -39.29
N GLY A 251 8.33 7.09 -39.84
CA GLY A 251 8.84 6.79 -41.17
C GLY A 251 8.11 7.57 -42.27
N GLN A 252 6.78 7.65 -42.22
CA GLN A 252 5.98 8.43 -43.15
C GLN A 252 6.28 9.93 -43.06
N VAL A 253 6.38 10.48 -41.83
CA VAL A 253 6.71 11.89 -41.61
C VAL A 253 8.09 12.22 -42.20
N LYS A 254 9.07 11.33 -42.02
CA LYS A 254 10.41 11.49 -42.62
C LYS A 254 10.34 11.54 -44.15
N LEU A 255 9.64 10.60 -44.77
CA LEU A 255 9.47 10.56 -46.24
C LEU A 255 8.76 11.82 -46.77
N LEU A 256 7.75 12.30 -46.04
CA LEU A 256 7.07 13.55 -46.38
C LEU A 256 8.01 14.75 -46.28
N GLY A 257 8.87 14.80 -45.26
CA GLY A 257 9.93 15.82 -45.15
C GLY A 257 10.87 15.83 -46.35
N GLU A 258 11.42 14.67 -46.72
CA GLU A 258 12.29 14.52 -47.90
C GLU A 258 11.58 14.96 -49.20
N ARG A 259 10.28 14.66 -49.32
CA ARG A 259 9.47 15.09 -50.48
C ARG A 259 9.25 16.60 -50.51
N VAL A 260 9.03 17.24 -49.35
CA VAL A 260 8.88 18.69 -49.26
C VAL A 260 10.19 19.37 -49.69
N GLU A 261 11.34 18.94 -49.17
CA GLU A 261 12.64 19.47 -49.56
C GLU A 261 12.88 19.37 -51.08
N PHE A 262 12.54 18.22 -51.67
CA PHE A 262 12.63 18.04 -53.12
C PHE A 262 11.71 18.98 -53.91
N LEU A 263 10.47 19.15 -53.46
CA LEU A 263 9.50 20.04 -54.11
C LEU A 263 9.91 21.51 -53.99
N GLU A 264 10.43 21.93 -52.84
CA GLU A 264 10.95 23.29 -52.63
C GLU A 264 12.13 23.59 -53.55
N ALA A 265 13.07 22.65 -53.70
CA ALA A 265 14.18 22.78 -54.65
C ALA A 265 13.68 22.88 -56.11
N THR A 266 12.67 22.08 -56.46
CA THR A 266 12.07 22.08 -57.80
C THR A 266 11.35 23.41 -58.08
N LEU A 267 10.58 23.92 -57.12
CA LEU A 267 9.89 25.21 -57.23
C LEU A 267 10.88 26.35 -57.45
N LYS A 268 11.99 26.37 -56.69
CA LYS A 268 13.04 27.36 -56.86
C LYS A 268 13.64 27.33 -58.27
N SER A 269 13.92 26.14 -58.81
CA SER A 269 14.41 25.99 -60.19
C SER A 269 13.42 26.54 -61.22
N ARG A 270 12.11 26.34 -61.01
CA ARG A 270 11.08 26.90 -61.89
C ARG A 270 10.98 28.42 -61.79
N ASP A 271 11.10 28.97 -60.59
CA ASP A 271 11.14 30.43 -60.39
C ASP A 271 12.37 31.04 -61.10
N ASP A 272 13.51 30.35 -61.09
CA ASP A 272 14.71 30.76 -61.82
C ASP A 272 14.46 30.76 -63.35
N GLU A 273 13.86 29.68 -63.89
CA GLU A 273 13.51 29.58 -65.31
C GLU A 273 12.50 30.65 -65.75
N ILE A 274 11.48 30.95 -64.93
CA ILE A 274 10.50 32.00 -65.22
C ILE A 274 11.21 33.36 -65.30
N ARG A 275 12.11 33.65 -64.36
CA ARG A 275 12.88 34.91 -64.37
C ARG A 275 13.75 35.04 -65.60
N GLU A 276 14.40 33.96 -66.03
CA GLU A 276 15.19 33.96 -67.27
C GLU A 276 14.31 34.20 -68.50
N THR A 277 13.16 33.53 -68.55
CA THR A 277 12.17 33.70 -69.64
C THR A 277 11.62 35.13 -69.69
N ASP A 278 11.35 35.75 -68.54
CA ASP A 278 10.89 37.15 -68.47
C ASP A 278 11.95 38.13 -69.01
N ILE A 279 13.23 37.90 -68.69
CA ILE A 279 14.34 38.68 -69.24
C ILE A 279 14.41 38.53 -70.77
N GLU A 280 14.30 37.31 -71.28
CA GLU A 280 14.28 37.08 -72.73
C GLU A 280 13.07 37.74 -73.41
N LEU A 281 11.90 37.65 -72.79
CA LEU A 281 10.68 38.29 -73.29
C LEU A 281 10.84 39.80 -73.38
N ASP A 282 11.41 40.44 -72.36
CA ASP A 282 11.64 41.88 -72.38
C ASP A 282 12.65 42.29 -73.46
N ARG A 283 13.73 41.51 -73.65
CA ARG A 283 14.67 41.71 -74.76
C ARG A 283 14.01 41.61 -76.12
N VAL A 284 13.13 40.62 -76.31
CA VAL A 284 12.37 40.45 -77.57
C VAL A 284 11.40 41.61 -77.78
N LYS A 285 10.74 42.11 -76.73
CA LYS A 285 9.89 43.32 -76.82
C LYS A 285 10.70 44.55 -77.25
N GLU A 286 11.88 44.76 -76.65
CA GLU A 286 12.77 45.86 -77.05
C GLU A 286 13.19 45.75 -78.51
N GLU A 287 13.52 44.55 -78.99
CA GLU A 287 13.83 44.31 -80.41
C GLU A 287 12.65 44.59 -81.33
N ARG A 288 11.44 44.12 -80.96
CA ARG A 288 10.20 44.43 -81.69
C ARG A 288 9.99 45.94 -81.78
N ASP A 289 10.11 46.66 -80.66
CA ASP A 289 9.89 48.10 -80.61
C ASP A 289 10.91 48.87 -81.45
N ARG A 290 12.18 48.42 -81.45
CA ARG A 290 13.21 48.94 -82.35
C ARG A 290 12.85 48.72 -83.82
N PHE A 291 12.48 47.49 -84.20
CA PHE A 291 12.10 47.19 -85.59
C PHE A 291 10.85 47.94 -86.04
N GLU A 292 9.89 48.15 -85.12
CA GLU A 292 8.71 48.95 -85.41
C GLU A 292 9.05 50.43 -85.62
N ALA A 293 9.97 50.99 -84.82
CA ALA A 293 10.48 52.34 -85.01
C ALA A 293 11.23 52.48 -86.35
N GLU A 294 12.12 51.54 -86.69
CA GLU A 294 12.82 51.51 -87.98
C GLU A 294 11.85 51.42 -89.17
N LYS A 295 10.82 50.55 -89.07
CA LYS A 295 9.74 50.44 -90.06
C LYS A 295 9.04 51.78 -90.26
N ASN A 296 8.68 52.46 -89.17
CA ASN A 296 7.98 53.76 -89.22
C ASN A 296 8.86 54.86 -89.81
N GLU A 297 10.16 54.87 -89.51
CA GLU A 297 11.14 55.81 -90.11
C GLU A 297 11.28 55.60 -91.63
N LEU A 298 11.37 54.34 -92.08
CA LEU A 298 11.44 54.00 -93.51
C LEU A 298 10.17 54.43 -94.27
N LEU A 299 9.00 54.33 -93.63
CA LEU A 299 7.73 54.80 -94.17
C LEU A 299 7.67 56.34 -94.27
N MET A 300 8.23 57.06 -93.30
CA MET A 300 8.28 58.53 -93.26
C MET A 300 9.31 59.13 -94.23
N ASN A 301 10.48 58.50 -94.39
CA ASN A 301 11.57 58.97 -95.28
C ASN A 301 11.31 58.68 -96.77
N GLY A 302 10.15 58.15 -97.15
CA GLY A 302 9.71 58.01 -98.55
C GLY A 302 10.40 56.91 -99.35
N THR A 303 11.24 56.07 -98.75
CA THR A 303 12.02 55.02 -99.43
C THR A 303 11.14 53.87 -99.97
N VAL A 304 9.92 53.69 -99.45
CA VAL A 304 9.03 52.55 -99.79
C VAL A 304 8.16 52.81 -101.04
N LYS A 305 8.60 53.65 -101.98
CA LYS A 305 7.87 53.84 -103.26
C LYS A 305 8.42 53.03 -104.45
N SER A 306 9.49 52.24 -104.29
CA SER A 306 10.05 51.49 -105.44
C SER A 306 10.65 50.10 -105.16
N ALA A 307 10.62 49.59 -103.93
CA ALA A 307 11.12 48.24 -103.64
C ALA A 307 9.96 47.23 -103.57
N SER A 308 10.10 46.09 -104.24
CA SER A 308 9.11 45.01 -104.19
C SER A 308 9.00 44.46 -102.77
N ILE A 309 7.78 44.12 -102.32
CA ILE A 309 7.53 43.50 -101.01
C ILE A 309 8.43 42.26 -100.81
N GLY A 310 8.71 41.51 -101.88
CA GLY A 310 9.62 40.36 -101.84
C GLY A 310 11.09 40.71 -101.55
N GLU A 311 11.58 41.86 -102.01
CA GLU A 311 12.95 42.32 -101.77
C GLU A 311 13.13 42.82 -100.34
N LEU A 312 12.12 43.51 -99.81
CA LEU A 312 12.09 43.96 -98.42
C LEU A 312 12.04 42.77 -97.45
N ILE A 313 11.20 41.77 -97.72
CA ILE A 313 11.14 40.54 -96.91
C ILE A 313 12.47 39.78 -96.97
N ALA A 314 13.11 39.69 -98.15
CA ALA A 314 14.39 39.01 -98.32
C ALA A 314 15.55 39.72 -97.59
N GLU A 315 15.56 41.06 -97.57
CA GLU A 315 16.56 41.84 -96.84
C GLU A 315 16.34 41.78 -95.33
N LEU A 316 15.09 41.82 -94.86
CA LEU A 316 14.75 41.64 -93.45
C LEU A 316 15.16 40.24 -92.95
N TRP A 317 14.82 39.20 -93.72
CA TRP A 317 15.20 37.82 -93.39
C TRP A 317 16.71 37.63 -93.33
N ARG A 318 17.48 38.26 -94.24
CA ARG A 318 18.96 38.23 -94.23
C ARG A 318 19.54 38.90 -92.98
N ARG A 319 18.92 39.97 -92.49
CA ARG A 319 19.39 40.68 -91.28
C ARG A 319 19.05 39.92 -90.01
N ILE A 320 17.85 39.36 -89.93
CA ILE A 320 17.41 38.53 -88.79
C ILE A 320 18.29 37.28 -88.67
N THR A 321 18.57 36.56 -89.77
CA THR A 321 19.48 35.41 -89.75
C THR A 321 20.90 35.77 -89.31
N LYS A 322 21.37 36.97 -89.68
CA LYS A 322 22.71 37.46 -89.28
C LYS A 322 22.79 37.88 -87.81
N ALA A 323 21.68 38.33 -87.22
CA ALA A 323 21.58 38.65 -85.80
C ALA A 323 21.58 37.39 -84.93
N PHE A 324 20.83 36.34 -85.33
CA PHE A 324 20.78 35.07 -84.60
C PHE A 324 22.11 34.28 -84.59
N HIS A 325 22.98 34.46 -85.59
CA HIS A 325 24.32 33.82 -85.63
C HIS A 325 25.39 34.49 -84.77
N ARG A 326 25.08 35.60 -84.08
CA ARG A 326 26.03 36.32 -83.22
C ARG A 326 25.86 36.04 -81.72
N THR A 327 24.85 35.27 -81.33
CA THR A 327 24.53 34.95 -79.92
C THR A 327 24.54 33.44 -79.62
N ALA A 328 25.18 32.64 -80.47
CA ALA A 328 25.57 31.25 -80.16
C ALA A 328 27.02 31.21 -79.63
#